data_AF-A0A941WTV7-F1
#
_entry.id   AF-A0A941WTV7-F1
#
_cell.length_a   1.000
_cell.length_b   1.000
_cell.length_c   1.000
_cell.angle_alpha   90.00
_cell.angle_beta   90.00
_cell.angle_gamma   90.00
#
_symmetry.space_group_name_H-M   'P 1'
#
loop_
_entity.id
_entity.type
_entity.pdbx_description
1 polymer ?
#
loop_
_entity_poly.entity_id
_entity_poly.type
_entity_poly.pdbx_seq_one_letter_code
_entity_poly.pdbx_strand_id
1 'polypeptide(L)'
;MRKIKVIGVIILLIFILSTNVKALTEKIENEESNITEKIVDENNTSENITEENNTQENVTEPEQNHEEENNYYEPEYPSYNPPRYEESKSENANLRIIKIENMEPEFDKDTTEYYLTVDLNTEKIDIETYTDSEKAKVAIYGNENLKEGKNTIEIVVTAEAGNQKTYYIYVTKIDNAKMANANLQTLEIEGASISPKFKNNIYSYNVTIDKNTKKLNILAKPENEKSKIEIVGNSNLKEGENIIKIIVTAEDGTTTRTYKINAYTSLNDIQVQEEDKKPAIVVLGILGITILIMGIIVITKNKKI
;
A
#
# COMPACT_ATOMS: atom_id res chain seq x y z
N MET A 1 -39.06 -30.88 26.37
CA MET A 1 -37.70 -31.48 26.29
C MET A 1 -36.91 -31.12 25.01
N ARG A 2 -37.25 -30.06 24.24
CA ARG A 2 -36.51 -29.67 23.01
C ARG A 2 -35.45 -28.56 23.17
N LYS A 3 -35.39 -27.86 24.31
CA LYS A 3 -34.43 -26.76 24.54
C LYS A 3 -33.00 -27.20 24.86
N ILE A 4 -32.80 -28.46 25.29
CA ILE A 4 -31.46 -28.97 25.67
C ILE A 4 -30.65 -29.43 24.45
N LYS A 5 -31.30 -29.82 23.34
CA LYS A 5 -30.59 -30.22 22.11
C LYS A 5 -29.97 -29.04 21.34
N VAL A 6 -30.50 -27.82 21.48
CA VAL A 6 -29.99 -26.63 20.76
C VAL A 6 -28.73 -26.05 21.42
N ILE A 7 -28.67 -26.06 22.75
CA ILE A 7 -27.47 -25.63 23.51
C ILE A 7 -26.28 -26.57 23.22
N GLY A 8 -26.53 -27.88 23.11
CA GLY A 8 -25.50 -28.86 22.76
C GLY A 8 -24.92 -28.66 21.35
N VAL A 9 -25.74 -28.25 20.37
CA VAL A 9 -25.29 -27.98 19.00
C VAL A 9 -24.47 -26.68 18.91
N ILE A 10 -24.83 -25.65 19.68
CA ILE A 10 -24.08 -24.39 19.75
C ILE A 10 -22.71 -24.59 20.42
N ILE A 11 -22.65 -25.36 21.51
CA ILE A 11 -21.38 -25.68 22.18
C ILE A 11 -20.49 -26.53 21.27
N LEU A 12 -21.06 -27.49 20.53
CA LEU A 12 -20.31 -28.31 19.57
C LEU A 12 -19.75 -27.47 18.41
N LEU A 13 -20.51 -26.50 17.89
CA LEU A 13 -20.05 -25.58 16.83
C LEU A 13 -18.95 -24.62 17.31
N ILE A 14 -19.05 -24.09 18.53
CA ILE A 14 -18.00 -23.27 19.14
C ILE A 14 -16.72 -24.10 19.34
N PHE A 15 -16.85 -25.36 19.76
CA PHE A 15 -15.71 -26.26 19.91
C PHE A 15 -15.02 -26.55 18.57
N ILE A 16 -15.78 -26.87 17.51
CA ILE A 16 -15.26 -27.11 16.15
C ILE A 16 -14.56 -25.86 15.60
N LEU A 17 -15.14 -24.67 15.82
CA LEU A 17 -14.53 -23.43 15.36
C LEU A 17 -13.22 -23.15 16.11
N SER A 18 -13.19 -23.37 17.43
CA SER A 18 -11.98 -23.16 18.25
C SER A 18 -10.84 -24.12 17.90
N THR A 19 -11.15 -25.38 17.55
CA THR A 19 -10.15 -26.36 17.12
C THR A 19 -9.58 -26.02 15.74
N ASN A 20 -10.41 -25.54 14.80
CA ASN A 20 -9.94 -25.11 13.49
C ASN A 20 -9.09 -23.83 13.52
N VAL A 21 -9.43 -22.87 14.39
CA VAL A 21 -8.61 -21.66 14.58
C VAL A 21 -7.25 -22.03 15.17
N LYS A 22 -7.22 -22.90 16.18
CA LYS A 22 -5.95 -23.34 16.80
C LYS A 22 -5.05 -24.10 15.81
N ALA A 23 -5.63 -25.01 15.01
CA ALA A 23 -4.88 -25.73 13.98
C ALA A 23 -4.36 -24.83 12.86
N LEU A 24 -5.05 -23.72 12.57
CA LEU A 24 -4.58 -22.73 11.60
C LEU A 24 -3.44 -21.87 12.17
N THR A 25 -3.54 -21.44 13.43
CA THR A 25 -2.46 -20.71 14.12
C THR A 25 -1.19 -21.54 14.24
N GLU A 26 -1.32 -22.83 14.59
CA GLU A 26 -0.19 -23.76 14.74
C GLU A 26 0.46 -24.12 13.37
N LYS A 27 -0.30 -24.03 12.27
CA LYS A 27 0.27 -24.14 10.91
C LYS A 27 1.06 -22.89 10.51
N ILE A 28 0.54 -21.70 10.82
CA ILE A 28 1.20 -20.43 10.51
C ILE A 28 2.52 -20.31 11.28
N GLU A 29 2.53 -20.67 12.56
CA GLU A 29 3.74 -20.62 13.40
C GLU A 29 4.81 -21.64 12.97
N ASN A 30 4.41 -22.78 12.40
CA ASN A 30 5.32 -23.78 11.82
C ASN A 30 5.82 -23.43 10.41
N GLU A 31 5.09 -22.62 9.65
CA GLU A 31 5.58 -22.06 8.37
C GLU A 31 6.61 -20.95 8.62
N GLU A 32 6.38 -20.07 9.61
CA GLU A 32 7.34 -19.02 9.98
C GLU A 32 8.65 -19.59 10.55
N SER A 33 8.60 -20.70 11.31
CA SER A 33 9.82 -21.35 11.81
C SER A 33 10.65 -22.02 10.70
N ASN A 34 10.01 -22.67 9.72
CA ASN A 34 10.70 -23.28 8.57
C ASN A 34 11.32 -22.25 7.61
N ILE A 35 10.76 -21.04 7.53
CA ILE A 35 11.35 -19.95 6.73
C ILE A 35 12.61 -19.40 7.43
N THR A 36 12.66 -19.44 8.76
CA THR A 36 13.80 -18.94 9.54
C THR A 36 14.98 -19.92 9.55
N GLU A 37 14.72 -21.23 9.54
CA GLU A 37 15.78 -22.26 9.50
C GLU A 37 16.44 -22.35 8.11
N LYS A 38 15.69 -22.10 7.03
CA LYS A 38 16.21 -22.15 5.65
C LYS A 38 17.15 -21.00 5.27
N ILE A 39 17.12 -19.88 6.02
CA ILE A 39 17.99 -18.71 5.76
C ILE A 39 19.36 -18.86 6.45
N VAL A 40 19.51 -19.77 7.43
CA VAL A 40 20.78 -19.97 8.15
C VAL A 40 21.74 -20.91 7.40
N ASP A 41 21.24 -21.84 6.59
CA ASP A 41 22.07 -22.87 5.93
C ASP A 41 22.69 -22.46 4.58
N GLU A 42 22.24 -21.37 3.93
CA GLU A 42 22.78 -20.93 2.63
C GLU A 42 24.06 -20.07 2.71
N ASN A 43 24.55 -19.74 3.92
CA ASN A 43 25.73 -18.87 4.09
C ASN A 43 27.05 -19.59 4.39
N ASN A 44 27.17 -20.90 4.13
CA ASN A 44 28.41 -21.62 4.41
C ASN A 44 28.75 -22.72 3.39
N THR A 45 29.13 -22.36 2.16
CA THR A 45 30.09 -23.15 1.36
C THR A 45 30.73 -22.26 0.27
N SER A 46 31.95 -21.78 0.53
CA SER A 46 32.90 -21.33 -0.49
C SER A 46 34.29 -21.80 -0.07
N GLU A 47 35.17 -22.00 -1.06
CA GLU A 47 36.49 -22.67 -1.03
C GLU A 47 36.39 -24.20 -1.13
N ASN A 48 37.12 -24.92 -1.98
CA ASN A 48 38.27 -24.66 -2.86
C ASN A 48 38.41 -25.93 -3.74
N ILE A 49 38.99 -25.89 -4.94
CA ILE A 49 39.91 -26.91 -5.48
C ILE A 49 40.48 -26.45 -6.82
N THR A 50 41.80 -26.56 -6.87
CA THR A 50 42.79 -26.14 -7.85
C THR A 50 42.93 -27.09 -9.04
N GLU A 51 43.57 -26.56 -10.08
CA GLU A 51 44.09 -27.13 -11.33
C GLU A 51 44.68 -28.56 -11.29
N GLU A 52 44.54 -29.32 -12.39
CA GLU A 52 45.68 -30.03 -13.02
C GLU A 52 45.41 -30.47 -14.47
N ASN A 53 46.49 -30.48 -15.27
CA ASN A 53 46.59 -30.58 -16.74
C ASN A 53 46.86 -32.01 -17.27
N ASN A 54 46.71 -32.16 -18.61
CA ASN A 54 47.35 -33.11 -19.54
C ASN A 54 46.89 -34.59 -19.49
N THR A 55 46.83 -35.40 -20.56
CA THR A 55 47.60 -35.44 -21.83
C THR A 55 46.83 -36.24 -22.89
N GLN A 56 47.05 -35.93 -24.18
CA GLN A 56 46.73 -36.78 -25.33
C GLN A 56 47.58 -38.05 -25.35
N GLU A 57 47.04 -39.15 -25.87
CA GLU A 57 47.86 -40.17 -26.54
C GLU A 57 47.15 -40.74 -27.77
N ASN A 58 47.91 -40.78 -28.85
CA ASN A 58 47.53 -41.14 -30.21
C ASN A 58 48.33 -42.40 -30.54
N VAL A 59 47.69 -43.51 -30.93
CA VAL A 59 48.38 -44.71 -31.44
C VAL A 59 47.65 -45.19 -32.69
N THR A 60 48.42 -45.45 -33.73
CA THR A 60 47.99 -45.74 -35.10
C THR A 60 48.32 -47.19 -35.49
N GLU A 61 47.38 -47.81 -36.22
CA GLU A 61 47.46 -48.94 -37.19
C GLU A 61 47.72 -50.41 -36.75
N PRO A 62 47.32 -51.45 -37.54
CA PRO A 62 46.76 -51.42 -38.91
C PRO A 62 45.44 -52.19 -39.17
N GLU A 63 44.85 -51.89 -40.33
CA GLU A 63 43.67 -52.48 -41.00
C GLU A 63 43.72 -54.00 -41.19
N GLN A 64 42.54 -54.65 -41.20
CA GLN A 64 42.16 -55.70 -42.17
C GLN A 64 40.62 -55.75 -42.31
N ASN A 65 40.19 -55.76 -43.58
CA ASN A 65 38.82 -55.66 -44.09
C ASN A 65 37.86 -56.77 -43.63
N HIS A 66 36.63 -56.38 -43.27
CA HIS A 66 35.43 -57.11 -43.64
C HIS A 66 34.24 -56.15 -43.70
N GLU A 67 33.75 -55.90 -44.91
CA GLU A 67 32.53 -55.14 -45.17
C GLU A 67 31.32 -56.01 -44.77
N GLU A 68 30.61 -55.59 -43.72
CA GLU A 68 29.20 -55.95 -43.51
C GLU A 68 28.39 -54.65 -43.55
N GLU A 69 27.63 -54.46 -44.64
CA GLU A 69 26.67 -53.36 -44.79
C GLU A 69 25.53 -53.50 -43.76
N ASN A 70 25.74 -52.93 -42.58
CA ASN A 70 24.68 -52.72 -41.60
C ASN A 70 24.04 -51.35 -41.86
N ASN A 71 23.00 -51.35 -42.69
CA ASN A 71 22.23 -50.17 -43.04
C ASN A 71 21.29 -49.79 -41.86
N TYR A 72 21.83 -49.12 -40.85
CA TYR A 72 21.05 -48.47 -39.80
C TYR A 72 20.49 -47.15 -40.36
N TYR A 73 19.19 -47.14 -40.65
CA TYR A 73 18.47 -45.88 -40.85
C TYR A 73 18.33 -45.17 -39.51
N GLU A 74 19.12 -44.12 -39.30
CA GLU A 74 18.90 -43.16 -38.22
C GLU A 74 17.70 -42.26 -38.61
N PRO A 75 16.58 -42.29 -37.88
CA PRO A 75 15.44 -41.44 -38.21
C PRO A 75 15.80 -39.98 -37.93
N GLU A 76 15.88 -39.15 -38.97
CA GLU A 76 16.00 -37.71 -38.81
C GLU A 76 14.72 -37.16 -38.18
N TYR A 77 14.80 -36.78 -36.90
CA TYR A 77 13.72 -36.05 -36.25
C TYR A 77 13.74 -34.61 -36.77
N PRO A 78 12.60 -34.07 -37.23
CA PRO A 78 12.54 -32.66 -37.63
C PRO A 78 12.96 -31.79 -36.44
N SER A 79 13.91 -30.87 -36.69
CA SER A 79 14.36 -29.89 -35.72
C SER A 79 13.16 -29.08 -35.21
N TYR A 80 12.76 -29.32 -33.97
CA TYR A 80 11.68 -28.59 -33.33
C TYR A 80 12.21 -27.20 -32.95
N ASN A 81 11.80 -26.18 -33.70
CA ASN A 81 12.00 -24.79 -33.30
C ASN A 81 10.81 -24.37 -32.43
N PRO A 82 10.94 -24.32 -31.09
CA PRO A 82 9.83 -23.92 -30.23
C PRO A 82 9.38 -22.50 -30.60
N PRO A 83 8.06 -22.21 -30.53
CA PRO A 83 7.56 -20.86 -30.76
C PRO A 83 8.26 -19.88 -29.79
N ARG A 84 8.80 -18.80 -30.35
CA ARG A 84 9.39 -17.71 -29.57
C ARG A 84 8.27 -17.00 -28.83
N TYR A 85 8.14 -17.26 -27.53
CA TYR A 85 7.23 -16.50 -26.66
C TYR A 85 7.80 -15.09 -26.49
N GLU A 86 7.15 -14.09 -27.07
CA GLU A 86 7.40 -12.70 -26.67
C GLU A 86 6.72 -12.46 -25.33
N GLU A 87 7.51 -12.15 -24.30
CA GLU A 87 6.97 -11.70 -23.02
C GLU A 87 6.14 -10.42 -23.25
N SER A 88 4.94 -10.38 -22.68
CA SER A 88 4.13 -9.16 -22.67
C SER A 88 4.85 -8.07 -21.88
N LYS A 89 5.00 -6.89 -22.48
CA LYS A 89 5.63 -5.74 -21.83
C LYS A 89 4.87 -5.33 -20.58
N SER A 90 5.60 -5.00 -19.51
CA SER A 90 4.99 -4.50 -18.27
C SER A 90 4.40 -3.10 -18.44
N GLU A 91 3.18 -2.87 -17.92
CA GLU A 91 2.53 -1.55 -17.84
C GLU A 91 2.83 -0.81 -16.51
N ASN A 92 3.58 -1.44 -15.59
CA ASN A 92 3.81 -0.91 -14.25
C ASN A 92 4.85 0.23 -14.26
N ALA A 93 4.36 1.46 -14.07
CA ALA A 93 5.17 2.67 -13.95
C ALA A 93 5.35 3.14 -12.49
N ASN A 94 5.26 2.25 -11.50
CA ASN A 94 5.42 2.66 -10.10
C ASN A 94 6.89 2.71 -9.68
N LEU A 95 7.19 3.62 -8.76
CA LEU A 95 8.37 3.50 -7.90
C LEU A 95 8.06 2.57 -6.74
N ARG A 96 9.04 1.76 -6.37
CA ARG A 96 9.07 0.97 -5.13
C ARG A 96 9.72 1.76 -3.99
N ILE A 97 10.68 2.63 -4.31
CA ILE A 97 11.39 3.47 -3.34
C ILE A 97 11.70 4.83 -3.97
N ILE A 98 11.50 5.90 -3.19
CA ILE A 98 12.15 7.20 -3.36
C ILE A 98 12.77 7.57 -2.03
N LYS A 99 14.06 7.91 -2.02
CA LYS A 99 14.77 8.31 -0.79
C LYS A 99 15.29 9.73 -0.96
N ILE A 100 14.71 10.61 -0.15
CA ILE A 100 15.05 12.02 -0.01
C ILE A 100 14.93 12.33 1.49
N GLU A 101 15.95 12.95 2.08
CA GLU A 101 15.94 13.29 3.49
C GLU A 101 14.83 14.30 3.82
N ASN A 102 14.10 14.07 4.92
CA ASN A 102 13.04 14.96 5.42
C ASN A 102 11.88 15.22 4.45
N MET A 103 11.69 14.36 3.45
CA MET A 103 10.54 14.40 2.55
C MET A 103 9.27 13.94 3.28
N GLU A 104 8.16 14.63 3.02
CA GLU A 104 6.85 14.27 3.56
C GLU A 104 5.77 14.23 2.46
N PRO A 105 4.77 13.33 2.53
CA PRO A 105 4.69 12.20 3.44
C PRO A 105 5.81 11.17 3.22
N GLU A 106 5.86 10.15 4.09
CA GLU A 106 6.60 8.92 3.80
C GLU A 106 6.16 8.35 2.45
N PHE A 107 7.10 7.74 1.73
CA PHE A 107 6.85 7.26 0.38
C PHE A 107 5.77 6.17 0.36
N ASP A 108 4.74 6.41 -0.46
CA ASP A 108 3.72 5.45 -0.86
C ASP A 108 3.54 5.52 -2.37
N LYS A 109 3.51 4.37 -3.05
CA LYS A 109 3.51 4.27 -4.53
C LYS A 109 2.29 4.90 -5.21
N ASP A 110 1.20 5.08 -4.48
CA ASP A 110 -0.06 5.65 -4.98
C ASP A 110 -0.17 7.15 -4.66
N THR A 111 0.73 7.67 -3.83
CA THR A 111 0.93 9.10 -3.59
C THR A 111 1.83 9.69 -4.67
N THR A 112 1.44 10.84 -5.23
CA THR A 112 2.18 11.50 -6.34
C THR A 112 2.66 12.90 -5.98
N GLU A 113 2.35 13.40 -4.79
CA GLU A 113 2.76 14.73 -4.32
C GLU A 113 3.48 14.61 -2.98
N TYR A 114 4.68 15.16 -2.92
CA TYR A 114 5.51 15.23 -1.72
C TYR A 114 6.05 16.63 -1.53
N TYR A 115 6.53 16.90 -0.32
CA TYR A 115 6.89 18.22 0.16
C TYR A 115 8.23 18.13 0.89
N LEU A 116 9.06 19.15 0.66
CA LEU A 116 10.35 19.29 1.30
C LEU A 116 10.64 20.76 1.58
N THR A 117 11.21 21.06 2.74
CA THR A 117 11.72 22.40 3.06
C THR A 117 13.22 22.30 3.29
N VAL A 118 13.99 23.15 2.62
CA VAL A 118 15.45 23.19 2.70
C VAL A 118 15.95 24.60 2.96
N ASP A 119 17.18 24.72 3.46
CA ASP A 119 17.82 26.00 3.70
C ASP A 119 18.37 26.66 2.42
N LEU A 120 18.81 27.92 2.54
CA LEU A 120 19.37 28.66 1.40
C LEU A 120 20.70 28.10 0.86
N ASN A 121 21.41 27.28 1.64
CA ASN A 121 22.69 26.68 1.21
C ASN A 121 22.48 25.45 0.32
N THR A 122 21.27 24.91 0.28
CA THR A 122 20.96 23.72 -0.52
C THR A 122 20.83 24.06 -2.00
N GLU A 123 21.78 23.62 -2.83
CA GLU A 123 21.79 23.89 -4.28
C GLU A 123 21.09 22.82 -5.12
N LYS A 124 21.08 21.58 -4.63
CA LYS A 124 20.48 20.41 -5.28
C LYS A 124 19.88 19.46 -4.25
N ILE A 125 18.97 18.60 -4.70
CA ILE A 125 18.45 17.47 -3.94
C ILE A 125 19.04 16.19 -4.54
N ASP A 126 19.73 15.41 -3.70
CA ASP A 126 20.16 14.07 -4.04
C ASP A 126 18.98 13.10 -3.89
N ILE A 127 18.74 12.29 -4.93
CA ILE A 127 17.54 11.44 -5.02
C ILE A 127 17.98 10.03 -5.41
N GLU A 128 17.67 9.05 -4.56
CA GLU A 128 17.80 7.63 -4.89
C GLU A 128 16.40 7.07 -5.17
N THR A 129 16.24 6.33 -6.28
CA THR A 129 14.95 5.73 -6.67
C THR A 129 15.12 4.28 -7.11
N TYR A 130 14.11 3.45 -6.83
CA TYR A 130 14.00 2.10 -7.37
C TYR A 130 12.61 1.91 -7.97
N THR A 131 12.54 1.42 -9.21
CA THR A 131 11.27 1.08 -9.86
C THR A 131 10.72 -0.23 -9.32
N ASP A 132 9.39 -0.36 -9.39
CA ASP A 132 8.70 -1.60 -9.06
C ASP A 132 8.84 -2.63 -10.19
N SER A 133 8.85 -2.17 -11.44
CA SER A 133 9.19 -2.98 -12.62
C SER A 133 10.66 -2.80 -12.99
N GLU A 134 11.41 -3.89 -13.11
CA GLU A 134 12.86 -3.89 -13.43
C GLU A 134 13.18 -3.27 -14.80
N LYS A 135 12.24 -3.37 -15.75
CA LYS A 135 12.40 -2.84 -17.12
C LYS A 135 11.89 -1.39 -17.26
N ALA A 136 11.33 -0.80 -16.20
CA ALA A 136 10.90 0.60 -16.21
C ALA A 136 12.10 1.55 -16.16
N LYS A 137 11.92 2.75 -16.72
CA LYS A 137 12.95 3.80 -16.77
C LYS A 137 12.53 5.00 -15.93
N VAL A 138 13.50 5.67 -15.33
CA VAL A 138 13.27 6.87 -14.52
C VAL A 138 14.01 8.05 -15.14
N ALA A 139 13.32 9.19 -15.23
CA ALA A 139 13.92 10.48 -15.54
C ALA A 139 13.58 11.48 -14.42
N ILE A 140 14.58 12.24 -13.97
CA ILE A 140 14.45 13.20 -12.88
C ILE A 140 14.77 14.60 -13.44
N TYR A 141 13.90 15.56 -13.12
CA TYR A 141 14.03 16.94 -13.59
C TYR A 141 13.89 17.91 -12.42
N GLY A 142 14.61 19.03 -12.47
CA GLY A 142 14.46 20.14 -11.51
C GLY A 142 15.13 19.92 -10.15
N ASN A 143 15.90 18.85 -9.96
CA ASN A 143 16.59 18.53 -8.70
C ASN A 143 17.89 19.32 -8.47
N GLU A 144 18.28 20.21 -9.38
CA GLU A 144 19.50 21.02 -9.30
C GLU A 144 19.20 22.52 -9.49
N ASN A 145 20.16 23.38 -9.16
CA ASN A 145 20.09 24.84 -9.35
C ASN A 145 18.89 25.50 -8.66
N LEU A 146 18.50 24.99 -7.49
CA LEU A 146 17.33 25.43 -6.74
C LEU A 146 17.34 26.94 -6.49
N LYS A 147 16.21 27.59 -6.77
CA LYS A 147 15.97 29.00 -6.52
C LYS A 147 15.35 29.20 -5.15
N GLU A 148 15.56 30.36 -4.55
CA GLU A 148 14.83 30.72 -3.34
C GLU A 148 13.32 30.70 -3.60
N GLY A 149 12.54 30.24 -2.62
CA GLY A 149 11.12 30.00 -2.73
C GLY A 149 10.77 28.60 -3.24
N LYS A 150 9.62 28.49 -3.91
CA LYS A 150 9.05 27.23 -4.41
C LYS A 150 9.77 26.74 -5.67
N ASN A 151 10.19 25.49 -5.64
CA ASN A 151 10.73 24.72 -6.76
C ASN A 151 9.90 23.45 -6.95
N THR A 152 10.02 22.82 -8.11
CA THR A 152 9.32 21.57 -8.42
C THR A 152 10.30 20.60 -9.04
N ILE A 153 10.38 19.41 -8.45
CA ILE A 153 11.12 18.27 -8.98
C ILE A 153 10.10 17.29 -9.54
N GLU A 154 10.36 16.80 -10.75
CA GLU A 154 9.52 15.79 -11.40
C GLU A 154 10.32 14.50 -11.55
N ILE A 155 9.79 13.40 -11.02
CA ILE A 155 10.33 12.05 -11.19
C ILE A 155 9.36 11.28 -12.08
N VAL A 156 9.73 11.12 -13.35
CA VAL A 156 8.90 10.46 -14.37
C VAL A 156 9.35 9.01 -14.52
N VAL A 157 8.45 8.08 -14.23
CA VAL A 157 8.66 6.65 -14.48
C VAL A 157 7.94 6.26 -15.75
N THR A 158 8.63 5.56 -16.65
CA THR A 158 8.08 5.01 -17.88
C THR A 158 8.19 3.49 -17.86
N ALA A 159 7.04 2.79 -17.89
CA ALA A 159 6.99 1.34 -17.98
C ALA A 159 7.47 0.82 -19.35
N GLU A 160 7.77 -0.47 -19.46
CA GLU A 160 8.21 -1.08 -20.71
C GLU A 160 7.17 -0.94 -21.84
N ALA A 161 5.88 -1.00 -21.48
CA ALA A 161 4.76 -0.80 -22.39
C ALA A 161 4.52 0.69 -22.76
N GLY A 162 5.19 1.63 -22.08
CA GLY A 162 5.11 3.07 -22.35
C GLY A 162 4.20 3.87 -21.41
N ASN A 163 3.46 3.22 -20.51
CA ASN A 163 2.69 3.90 -19.47
C ASN A 163 3.60 4.77 -18.61
N GLN A 164 3.14 5.94 -18.20
CA GLN A 164 3.90 6.87 -17.36
C GLN A 164 3.19 7.19 -16.06
N LYS A 165 3.97 7.35 -14.99
CA LYS A 165 3.55 7.94 -13.72
C LYS A 165 4.61 8.96 -13.30
N THR A 166 4.14 10.13 -12.88
CA THR A 166 5.00 11.21 -12.40
C THR A 166 4.78 11.42 -10.90
N TYR A 167 5.89 11.47 -10.16
CA TYR A 167 5.92 11.86 -8.75
C TYR A 167 6.50 13.28 -8.66
N TYR A 168 5.79 14.17 -7.96
CA TYR A 168 6.15 15.57 -7.80
C TYR A 168 6.68 15.82 -6.39
N ILE A 169 7.87 16.43 -6.31
CA ILE A 169 8.42 16.93 -5.04
C ILE A 169 8.40 18.45 -5.08
N TYR A 170 7.59 19.05 -4.22
CA TYR A 170 7.53 20.50 -4.03
C TYR A 170 8.56 20.91 -2.98
N VAL A 171 9.66 21.51 -3.44
CA VAL A 171 10.76 21.94 -2.56
C VAL A 171 10.64 23.43 -2.29
N THR A 172 10.60 23.81 -1.02
CA THR A 172 10.67 25.22 -0.61
C THR A 172 12.04 25.51 -0.03
N LYS A 173 12.79 26.38 -0.70
CA LYS A 173 14.12 26.84 -0.29
C LYS A 173 14.00 28.21 0.39
N ILE A 174 14.22 28.29 1.69
CA ILE A 174 13.98 29.51 2.49
C ILE A 174 14.94 29.61 3.69
N ASP A 175 15.21 30.82 4.17
CA ASP A 175 16.03 31.07 5.36
C ASP A 175 15.31 30.76 6.67
N ASN A 176 14.00 31.00 6.72
CA ASN A 176 13.15 30.82 7.88
C ASN A 176 12.07 29.79 7.60
N ALA A 177 12.36 28.51 7.90
CA ALA A 177 11.45 27.39 7.70
C ALA A 177 10.08 27.56 8.39
N LYS A 178 9.95 28.40 9.44
CA LYS A 178 8.66 28.68 10.08
C LYS A 178 7.68 29.39 9.13
N MET A 179 8.19 30.23 8.22
CA MET A 179 7.36 30.94 7.24
C MET A 179 6.81 29.99 6.17
N ALA A 180 7.49 28.86 5.92
CA ALA A 180 7.07 27.81 5.01
C ALA A 180 6.23 26.71 5.69
N ASN A 181 5.89 26.84 6.98
CA ASN A 181 5.08 25.84 7.67
C ASN A 181 3.61 25.87 7.20
N ALA A 182 3.28 24.96 6.28
CA ALA A 182 1.94 24.68 5.79
C ALA A 182 1.27 23.46 6.45
N ASN A 183 1.71 23.04 7.64
CA ASN A 183 1.12 21.89 8.32
C ASN A 183 -0.21 22.24 8.99
N LEU A 184 -1.10 21.26 9.10
CA LEU A 184 -2.25 21.32 10.01
C LEU A 184 -1.84 20.96 11.44
N GLN A 185 -2.37 21.70 12.41
CA GLN A 185 -2.34 21.33 13.83
C GLN A 185 -3.48 20.39 14.19
N THR A 186 -4.67 20.60 13.63
CA THR A 186 -5.85 19.74 13.84
C THR A 186 -6.63 19.58 12.55
N LEU A 187 -7.28 18.42 12.41
CA LEU A 187 -8.24 18.11 11.37
C LEU A 187 -9.36 17.25 11.96
N GLU A 188 -10.55 17.82 12.05
CA GLU A 188 -11.73 17.16 12.58
C GLU A 188 -12.91 17.34 11.61
N ILE A 189 -13.85 16.40 11.65
CA ILE A 189 -15.10 16.47 10.89
C ILE A 189 -16.23 16.35 11.88
N GLU A 190 -17.18 17.28 11.86
CA GLU A 190 -18.33 17.19 12.76
C GLU A 190 -19.16 15.94 12.46
N GLY A 191 -19.40 15.14 13.50
CA GLY A 191 -20.21 13.92 13.40
C GLY A 191 -19.52 12.73 12.72
N ALA A 192 -18.23 12.83 12.37
CA ALA A 192 -17.51 11.72 11.74
C ALA A 192 -16.05 11.63 12.18
N SER A 193 -15.52 10.40 12.22
CA SER A 193 -14.13 10.13 12.56
C SER A 193 -13.31 9.85 11.31
N ILE A 194 -12.14 10.48 11.20
CA ILE A 194 -11.18 10.18 10.13
C ILE A 194 -10.26 9.00 10.50
N SER A 195 -9.86 8.23 9.50
CA SER A 195 -8.89 7.14 9.62
C SER A 195 -7.78 7.30 8.58
N PRO A 196 -6.50 7.22 8.98
CA PRO A 196 -6.01 7.01 10.35
C PRO A 196 -6.30 8.22 11.26
N LYS A 197 -6.02 8.09 12.56
CA LYS A 197 -6.07 9.25 13.48
C LYS A 197 -5.13 10.33 12.96
N PHE A 198 -5.58 11.58 13.02
CA PHE A 198 -4.82 12.73 12.54
C PHE A 198 -3.37 12.76 13.05
N LYS A 199 -2.45 12.93 12.11
CA LYS A 199 -1.07 13.34 12.34
C LYS A 199 -0.70 14.34 11.23
N ASN A 200 0.04 15.39 11.57
CA ASN A 200 0.39 16.43 10.60
C ASN A 200 1.21 15.92 9.39
N ASN A 201 1.90 14.80 9.54
CA ASN A 201 2.69 14.14 8.49
C ASN A 201 1.91 13.07 7.69
N ILE A 202 0.61 12.87 7.94
CA ILE A 202 -0.27 12.02 7.12
C ILE A 202 -1.17 12.92 6.27
N TYR A 203 -1.17 12.69 4.96
CA TYR A 203 -1.79 13.56 3.96
C TYR A 203 -3.01 12.96 3.29
N SER A 204 -3.34 11.70 3.59
CA SER A 204 -4.52 11.01 3.04
C SER A 204 -5.29 10.37 4.18
N TYR A 205 -6.58 10.67 4.24
CA TYR A 205 -7.51 10.17 5.25
C TYR A 205 -8.75 9.61 4.57
N ASN A 206 -9.39 8.69 5.26
CA ASN A 206 -10.67 8.13 4.88
C ASN A 206 -11.71 8.49 5.94
N VAL A 207 -12.94 8.75 5.50
CA VAL A 207 -14.09 8.95 6.37
C VAL A 207 -15.30 8.24 5.77
N THR A 208 -16.09 7.58 6.62
CA THR A 208 -17.38 7.04 6.23
C THR A 208 -18.48 7.99 6.69
N ILE A 209 -19.40 8.33 5.80
CA ILE A 209 -20.46 9.30 6.04
C ILE A 209 -21.83 8.70 5.70
N ASP A 210 -22.89 9.19 6.33
CA ASP A 210 -24.25 8.73 6.03
C ASP A 210 -24.64 9.03 4.58
N LYS A 211 -25.43 8.14 3.97
CA LYS A 211 -25.91 8.26 2.58
C LYS A 211 -26.57 9.61 2.26
N ASN A 212 -27.21 10.22 3.26
CA ASN A 212 -27.94 11.47 3.11
C ASN A 212 -27.08 12.72 3.33
N THR A 213 -25.83 12.57 3.76
CA THR A 213 -24.90 13.68 3.99
C THR A 213 -24.55 14.35 2.66
N LYS A 214 -24.89 15.64 2.51
CA LYS A 214 -24.59 16.42 1.30
C LYS A 214 -23.42 17.39 1.47
N LYS A 215 -22.99 17.61 2.70
CA LYS A 215 -21.90 18.52 3.06
C LYS A 215 -21.21 18.00 4.31
N LEU A 216 -19.88 18.09 4.35
CA LEU A 216 -19.09 17.88 5.56
C LEU A 216 -18.68 19.21 6.15
N ASN A 217 -18.92 19.38 7.45
CA ASN A 217 -18.35 20.49 8.20
C ASN A 217 -16.98 20.07 8.73
N ILE A 218 -15.93 20.68 8.19
CA ILE A 218 -14.54 20.33 8.45
C ILE A 218 -13.93 21.44 9.30
N LEU A 219 -13.42 21.06 10.46
CA LEU A 219 -12.75 21.95 11.40
C LEU A 219 -11.24 21.67 11.29
N ALA A 220 -10.54 22.51 10.54
CA ALA A 220 -9.10 22.43 10.35
C ALA A 220 -8.43 23.67 10.96
N LYS A 221 -7.32 23.47 11.65
CA LYS A 221 -6.50 24.56 12.22
C LYS A 221 -5.07 24.41 11.73
N PRO A 222 -4.42 25.48 11.21
CA PRO A 222 -3.02 25.39 10.80
C PRO A 222 -2.10 25.41 12.03
N GLU A 223 -0.90 24.84 11.88
CA GLU A 223 0.15 24.89 12.90
C GLU A 223 0.78 26.28 13.02
N ASN A 224 1.06 26.93 11.89
CA ASN A 224 1.38 28.35 11.86
C ASN A 224 0.06 29.16 11.76
N GLU A 225 -0.23 29.98 12.78
CA GLU A 225 -1.48 30.76 12.87
C GLU A 225 -1.66 31.80 11.75
N LYS A 226 -0.58 32.15 11.04
CA LYS A 226 -0.62 33.06 9.88
C LYS A 226 -0.88 32.34 8.55
N SER A 227 -0.84 31.01 8.54
CA SER A 227 -1.17 30.21 7.37
C SER A 227 -2.66 30.28 7.05
N LYS A 228 -2.99 30.14 5.77
CA LYS A 228 -4.37 30.18 5.27
C LYS A 228 -4.84 28.77 4.94
N ILE A 229 -6.12 28.49 5.18
CA ILE A 229 -6.76 27.23 4.84
C ILE A 229 -7.83 27.47 3.78
N GLU A 230 -7.81 26.66 2.73
CA GLU A 230 -8.86 26.53 1.74
C GLU A 230 -9.38 25.09 1.74
N ILE A 231 -10.70 24.90 1.76
CA ILE A 231 -11.34 23.58 1.75
C ILE A 231 -12.21 23.49 0.50
N VAL A 232 -11.93 22.50 -0.35
CA VAL A 232 -12.64 22.28 -1.62
C VAL A 232 -13.21 20.86 -1.67
N GLY A 233 -14.38 20.72 -2.29
CA GLY A 233 -15.06 19.42 -2.46
C GLY A 233 -15.88 18.95 -1.26
N ASN A 234 -15.98 19.70 -0.17
CA ASN A 234 -16.72 19.32 1.04
C ASN A 234 -18.25 19.52 0.95
N SER A 235 -18.80 19.80 -0.23
CA SER A 235 -20.23 20.05 -0.46
C SER A 235 -20.71 19.38 -1.74
N ASN A 236 -22.03 19.27 -1.92
CA ASN A 236 -22.67 18.60 -3.04
C ASN A 236 -22.28 17.12 -3.18
N LEU A 237 -22.00 16.46 -2.05
CA LEU A 237 -21.51 15.08 -2.00
C LEU A 237 -22.49 14.12 -2.68
N LYS A 238 -21.92 13.17 -3.40
CA LYS A 238 -22.61 12.14 -4.18
C LYS A 238 -22.51 10.79 -3.50
N GLU A 239 -23.36 9.86 -3.92
CA GLU A 239 -23.20 8.46 -3.53
C GLU A 239 -21.86 7.93 -4.07
N GLY A 240 -21.17 7.13 -3.26
CA GLY A 240 -19.84 6.60 -3.57
C GLY A 240 -18.71 7.40 -2.95
N GLU A 241 -17.55 7.38 -3.62
CA GLU A 241 -16.34 8.09 -3.21
C GLU A 241 -16.43 9.58 -3.56
N ASN A 242 -16.09 10.43 -2.61
CA ASN A 242 -15.97 11.87 -2.76
C ASN A 242 -14.59 12.30 -2.28
N ILE A 243 -13.90 13.12 -3.06
CA ILE A 243 -12.57 13.64 -2.71
C ILE A 243 -12.71 15.07 -2.21
N ILE A 244 -12.28 15.30 -0.97
CA ILE A 244 -12.15 16.62 -0.37
C ILE A 244 -10.67 16.94 -0.24
N LYS A 245 -10.29 18.19 -0.54
CA LYS A 245 -8.92 18.69 -0.34
C LYS A 245 -8.93 19.84 0.65
N ILE A 246 -8.05 19.77 1.64
CA ILE A 246 -7.71 20.86 2.55
C ILE A 246 -6.33 21.36 2.14
N ILE A 247 -6.30 22.56 1.56
CA ILE A 247 -5.09 23.19 1.06
C ILE A 247 -4.66 24.22 2.10
N VAL A 248 -3.48 24.02 2.67
CA VAL A 248 -2.85 24.97 3.59
C VAL A 248 -1.80 25.75 2.83
N THR A 249 -1.90 27.08 2.83
CA THR A 249 -0.87 27.98 2.29
C THR A 249 -0.12 28.61 3.46
N ALA A 250 1.20 28.47 3.48
CA ALA A 250 2.05 29.01 4.54
C ALA A 250 2.08 30.54 4.56
N GLU A 251 2.72 31.10 5.59
CA GLU A 251 2.91 32.55 5.76
C GLU A 251 3.72 33.18 4.63
N ASP A 252 4.68 32.45 4.04
CA ASP A 252 5.46 32.89 2.88
C ASP A 252 4.61 33.10 1.60
N GLY A 253 3.34 32.67 1.61
CA GLY A 253 2.38 32.84 0.53
C GLY A 253 2.60 31.93 -0.69
N THR A 254 3.61 31.06 -0.68
CA THR A 254 3.96 30.21 -1.83
C THR A 254 4.03 28.73 -1.49
N THR A 255 4.41 28.38 -0.26
CA THR A 255 4.45 27.00 0.22
C THR A 255 3.03 26.51 0.48
N THR A 256 2.68 25.40 -0.15
CA THR A 256 1.35 24.80 -0.06
C THR A 256 1.46 23.34 0.32
N ARG A 257 0.57 22.86 1.20
CA ARG A 257 0.40 21.43 1.51
C ARG A 257 -1.06 21.05 1.37
N THR A 258 -1.31 19.88 0.77
CA THR A 258 -2.66 19.39 0.52
C THR A 258 -2.93 18.13 1.32
N TYR A 259 -3.89 18.21 2.25
CA TYR A 259 -4.45 17.05 2.93
C TYR A 259 -5.70 16.59 2.21
N LYS A 260 -5.77 15.31 1.85
CA LYS A 260 -6.85 14.67 1.11
C LYS A 260 -7.72 13.84 2.05
N ILE A 261 -9.04 13.99 1.91
CA ILE A 261 -10.02 13.15 2.59
C ILE A 261 -10.86 12.44 1.52
N ASN A 262 -10.82 11.11 1.53
CA ASN A 262 -11.76 10.28 0.78
C ASN A 262 -12.98 10.01 1.66
N ALA A 263 -14.11 10.60 1.29
CA ALA A 263 -15.38 10.38 1.96
C ALA A 263 -16.21 9.34 1.20
N TYR A 264 -16.55 8.24 1.88
CA TYR A 264 -17.37 7.17 1.33
C TYR A 264 -18.76 7.24 1.96
N THR A 265 -19.80 7.28 1.15
CA THR A 265 -21.16 7.10 1.67
C THR A 265 -21.36 5.65 2.09
N SER A 266 -21.79 5.39 3.31
CA SER A 266 -22.23 4.05 3.72
C SER A 266 -23.33 3.53 2.79
N LEU A 267 -23.23 2.26 2.37
CA LEU A 267 -24.36 1.52 1.85
C LEU A 267 -25.27 1.20 3.04
N ASN A 268 -26.55 1.59 2.97
CA ASN A 268 -27.46 1.41 4.11
C ASN A 268 -27.67 -0.07 4.46
N ASP A 269 -27.78 -0.32 5.76
CA ASP A 269 -28.59 -1.40 6.33
C ASP A 269 -29.92 -1.51 5.57
N ILE A 270 -30.27 -2.73 5.19
CA ILE A 270 -31.55 -3.05 4.55
C ILE A 270 -32.66 -2.63 5.51
N GLN A 271 -33.40 -1.58 5.14
CA GLN A 271 -34.67 -1.23 5.78
C GLN A 271 -35.66 -2.34 5.44
N VAL A 272 -35.85 -3.29 6.36
CA VAL A 272 -36.96 -4.24 6.29
C VAL A 272 -38.22 -3.41 6.48
N GLN A 273 -39.00 -3.26 5.40
CA GLN A 273 -40.34 -2.68 5.49
C GLN A 273 -41.18 -3.62 6.37
N GLU A 274 -41.51 -3.19 7.59
CA GLU A 274 -42.55 -3.85 8.37
C GLU A 274 -43.90 -3.51 7.74
N GLU A 275 -44.41 -4.40 6.88
CA GLU A 275 -45.83 -4.38 6.53
C GLU A 275 -46.67 -4.95 7.67
N ASP A 276 -47.72 -4.21 7.97
CA ASP A 276 -48.53 -4.29 9.16
C ASP A 276 -49.50 -5.51 9.14
N LYS A 277 -49.43 -6.34 10.20
CA LYS A 277 -50.47 -7.20 10.82
C LYS A 277 -50.67 -8.68 10.41
N LYS A 278 -50.03 -9.59 11.16
CA LYS A 278 -50.57 -10.38 12.31
C LYS A 278 -49.51 -11.38 12.85
N PRO A 279 -49.57 -11.80 14.14
CA PRO A 279 -48.36 -12.04 14.93
C PRO A 279 -47.79 -13.44 14.77
N ALA A 280 -46.56 -13.56 14.27
CA ALA A 280 -45.70 -14.73 14.51
C ALA A 280 -44.21 -14.42 14.26
N ILE A 281 -43.49 -14.24 15.38
CA ILE A 281 -42.05 -14.50 15.55
C ILE A 281 -41.08 -13.49 14.90
N VAL A 282 -40.73 -12.48 15.70
CA VAL A 282 -39.49 -11.68 15.56
C VAL A 282 -38.28 -12.59 15.80
N VAL A 283 -37.41 -12.77 14.80
CA VAL A 283 -36.08 -13.37 14.97
C VAL A 283 -35.00 -12.37 14.58
N LEU A 284 -34.66 -11.53 15.57
CA LEU A 284 -33.30 -11.17 16.00
C LEU A 284 -32.26 -10.80 14.92
N GLY A 285 -32.24 -9.52 14.54
CA GLY A 285 -30.99 -8.81 14.33
C GLY A 285 -30.40 -8.40 15.69
N ILE A 286 -29.56 -9.23 16.32
CA ILE A 286 -28.81 -8.84 17.53
C ILE A 286 -27.48 -9.59 17.56
N LEU A 287 -26.44 -9.05 16.91
CA LEU A 287 -25.04 -9.38 17.26
C LEU A 287 -24.10 -8.16 17.21
N GLY A 288 -24.45 -7.06 16.54
CA GLY A 288 -23.63 -5.82 16.55
C GLY A 288 -23.95 -4.84 17.69
N ILE A 289 -25.13 -4.93 18.32
CA ILE A 289 -25.63 -3.93 19.28
C ILE A 289 -25.21 -4.22 20.74
N THR A 290 -24.63 -5.40 21.03
CA THR A 290 -24.29 -5.79 22.40
C THR A 290 -22.98 -5.19 22.93
N ILE A 291 -22.07 -4.70 22.07
CA ILE A 291 -20.79 -4.14 22.53
C ILE A 291 -20.95 -2.68 23.00
N LEU A 292 -21.87 -1.90 22.42
CA LEU A 292 -22.02 -0.48 22.78
C LEU A 292 -22.86 -0.24 24.05
N ILE A 293 -23.71 -1.20 24.45
CA ILE A 293 -24.50 -1.10 25.70
C ILE A 293 -23.69 -1.54 26.93
N MET A 294 -22.67 -2.42 26.79
CA MET A 294 -21.79 -2.76 27.93
C MET A 294 -20.90 -1.59 28.37
N GLY A 295 -20.55 -0.66 27.48
CA GLY A 295 -19.79 0.55 27.84
C GLY A 295 -20.57 1.54 28.71
N ILE A 296 -21.90 1.65 28.53
CA ILE A 296 -22.74 2.60 29.29
C ILE A 296 -23.09 2.06 30.70
N ILE A 297 -23.17 0.73 30.87
CA ILE A 297 -23.41 0.13 32.21
C ILE A 297 -22.17 0.24 33.12
N VAL A 298 -20.95 0.26 32.58
CA VAL A 298 -19.72 0.44 33.38
C VAL A 298 -19.61 1.87 33.94
N ILE A 299 -20.11 2.90 33.23
CA ILE A 299 -20.04 4.30 33.69
C ILE A 299 -21.10 4.61 34.78
N THR A 300 -22.27 3.97 34.75
CA THR A 300 -23.32 4.22 35.75
C THR A 300 -23.08 3.55 37.11
N LYS A 301 -22.25 2.49 37.17
CA LYS A 301 -21.90 1.83 38.44
C LYS A 301 -20.79 2.49 39.25
N ASN A 302 -20.02 3.43 38.68
CA ASN A 302 -18.97 4.16 39.41
C ASN A 302 -19.43 5.51 40.01
N LYS A 303 -20.73 5.76 40.13
CA LYS A 303 -21.26 6.99 40.78
C LYS A 303 -22.30 6.79 41.87
N LYS A 304 -22.54 5.56 42.34
CA LYS A 304 -23.19 5.34 43.64
C LYS A 304 -22.62 4.10 44.33
N ILE A 305 -22.19 4.37 45.57
CA ILE A 305 -21.55 3.51 46.59
C ILE A 305 -20.05 3.36 46.42
#